data_AF-A0AAN5A0C8-F1
#
_entry.id   AF-A0AAN5A0C8-F1
#
_cell.length_a   1.000
_cell.length_b   1.000
_cell.length_c   1.000
_cell.angle_alpha   90.00
_cell.angle_beta   90.00
_cell.angle_gamma   90.00
#
_symmetry.space_group_name_H-M   'P 1'
#
loop_
_entity.id
_entity.type
_entity.pdbx_description
1 polymer ?
#
loop_
_entity_poly.entity_id
_entity_poly.type
_entity_poly.pdbx_seq_one_letter_code
_entity_poly.pdbx_strand_id
1 'polypeptide(L)'
;MATIPVTTRMAQIIKETPADQNLILVNSRNRQFPHNLSIGDLISTWRDRIGIRKELRLQDARGTAATRLFRAGCSLNQIAVHMGWSISYASEVIGRYVEINGTDADGILEKLKTHQP
;
A
#
# COMPACT_ATOMS: atom_id res chain seq x y z
N MET A 1 -13.39 1.20 -9.61
CA MET A 1 -13.63 1.95 -8.35
C MET A 1 -12.91 1.22 -7.24
N ALA A 2 -12.15 1.91 -6.38
CA ALA A 2 -11.47 1.30 -5.24
C ALA A 2 -12.31 1.48 -3.97
N THR A 3 -12.39 0.45 -3.14
CA THR A 3 -13.03 0.54 -1.82
C THR A 3 -11.99 0.22 -0.75
N ILE A 4 -11.59 1.25 -0.01
CA ILE A 4 -10.55 1.16 1.01
C ILE A 4 -11.23 1.20 2.39
N PRO A 5 -11.32 0.08 3.13
CA PRO A 5 -11.80 0.09 4.49
C PRO A 5 -10.96 1.03 5.36
N VAL A 6 -11.64 1.78 6.22
CA VAL A 6 -11.00 2.70 7.15
C VAL A 6 -10.46 1.90 8.34
N THR A 7 -9.13 1.84 8.49
CA THR A 7 -8.51 1.25 9.67
C THR A 7 -8.76 2.13 10.89
N THR A 8 -8.69 1.55 12.09
CA THR A 8 -8.84 2.29 13.34
C THR A 8 -7.94 3.52 13.41
N ARG A 9 -6.69 3.39 12.95
CA ARG A 9 -5.74 4.51 12.93
C ARG A 9 -6.15 5.61 11.95
N MET A 10 -6.63 5.25 10.76
CA MET A 10 -7.15 6.24 9.80
C MET A 10 -8.41 6.92 10.32
N ALA A 11 -9.31 6.19 10.96
CA ALA A 11 -10.50 6.75 11.58
C ALA A 11 -10.16 7.78 12.67
N GLN A 12 -9.14 7.50 13.50
CA GLN A 12 -8.62 8.46 14.48
C GLN A 12 -8.09 9.73 13.81
N ILE A 13 -7.26 9.60 12.77
CA ILE A 13 -6.72 10.76 12.04
C ILE A 13 -7.85 11.59 11.42
N ILE A 14 -8.86 10.95 10.83
CA ILE A 14 -10.02 11.63 10.26
C ILE A 14 -10.79 12.38 11.37
N LYS A 15 -10.99 11.75 12.54
CA LYS A 15 -11.67 12.37 13.68
C LYS A 15 -10.89 13.56 14.27
N GLU A 16 -9.57 13.49 14.26
CA GLU A 16 -8.67 14.55 14.75
C GLU A 16 -8.49 15.69 13.73
N THR A 17 -8.92 15.49 12.47
CA THR A 17 -8.84 16.52 11.42
C THR A 17 -9.86 17.64 11.73
N PRO A 18 -9.45 18.93 11.73
CA PRO A 18 -10.36 20.04 11.97
C PRO A 18 -11.57 20.02 11.01
N ALA A 19 -12.76 20.35 11.52
CA ALA A 19 -14.00 20.23 10.74
C ALA A 19 -14.06 21.18 9.54
N ASP A 20 -13.30 22.28 9.57
CA ASP A 20 -13.15 23.26 8.49
C ASP A 20 -12.06 22.87 7.47
N GLN A 21 -11.31 21.79 7.73
CA GLN A 21 -10.24 21.32 6.87
C GLN A 21 -10.73 20.25 5.88
N ASN A 22 -10.94 20.67 4.63
CA ASN A 22 -11.41 19.79 3.56
C ASN A 22 -10.39 18.73 3.08
N LEU A 23 -9.12 18.85 3.45
CA LEU A 23 -8.04 17.97 3.00
C LEU A 23 -7.34 17.30 4.18
N ILE A 24 -7.20 15.97 4.16
CA ILE A 24 -6.46 15.24 5.21
C ILE A 24 -4.95 15.51 5.09
N LEU A 25 -4.42 15.56 3.87
CA LEU A 25 -3.01 15.83 3.61
C LEU A 25 -2.78 17.32 3.33
N VAL A 26 -2.11 17.99 4.27
CA VAL A 26 -1.71 19.40 4.19
C VAL A 26 -0.21 19.54 4.40
N ASN A 27 0.36 20.67 3.95
CA ASN A 27 1.75 21.00 4.22
C ASN A 27 1.96 21.48 5.67
N SER A 28 3.21 21.78 6.04
CA SER A 28 3.57 22.26 7.39
C SER A 28 2.93 23.59 7.81
N ARG A 29 2.22 24.27 6.90
CA ARG A 29 1.47 25.51 7.15
C ARG A 29 -0.05 25.28 7.14
N ASN A 30 -0.51 24.02 7.24
CA ASN A 30 -1.92 23.62 7.16
C ASN A 30 -2.62 24.07 5.86
N ARG A 31 -1.88 24.13 4.75
CA ARG A 31 -2.43 24.47 3.42
C ARG A 31 -2.33 23.29 2.47
N GLN A 32 -3.16 23.31 1.43
CA GLN A 32 -3.04 22.39 0.30
C GLN A 32 -1.62 22.44 -0.28
N PHE A 33 -1.12 21.27 -0.70
CA PHE A 33 0.14 21.22 -1.45
C PHE A 33 0.02 21.98 -2.78
N PRO A 34 1.02 22.80 -3.14
CA PRO A 34 1.02 23.49 -4.43
C PRO A 34 0.81 22.52 -5.60
N HIS A 35 0.06 22.91 -6.61
CA HIS A 35 -0.20 22.06 -7.79
C HIS A 35 1.07 21.64 -8.53
N ASN A 36 2.13 22.44 -8.45
CA ASN A 36 3.43 22.15 -9.03
C ASN A 36 4.33 21.25 -8.15
N LEU A 37 3.89 20.87 -6.94
CA LEU A 37 4.63 19.98 -6.06
C LEU A 37 3.97 18.61 -6.02
N SER A 38 4.64 17.61 -6.60
CA SER A 38 4.26 16.21 -6.43
C SER A 38 4.66 15.73 -5.04
N ILE A 39 3.70 15.17 -4.29
CA ILE A 39 3.97 14.48 -3.02
C ILE A 39 5.02 13.37 -3.22
N GLY A 40 5.03 12.72 -4.39
CA GLY A 40 6.01 11.70 -4.74
C GLY A 40 7.44 12.23 -4.78
N ASP A 41 7.65 13.45 -5.24
CA ASP A 41 8.98 14.09 -5.32
C ASP A 41 9.47 14.51 -3.93
N LEU A 42 8.55 15.01 -3.09
CA LEU A 42 8.85 15.31 -1.69
C LEU A 42 9.29 14.04 -0.94
N ILE A 43 8.55 12.94 -1.11
CA ILE A 43 8.90 11.65 -0.51
C ILE A 43 10.25 11.14 -1.05
N SER A 44 10.50 11.28 -2.36
CA SER A 44 11.78 10.88 -2.97
C SER A 44 12.96 11.69 -2.41
N THR A 45 12.76 12.99 -2.19
CA THR A 45 13.77 13.88 -1.57
C THR A 45 14.11 13.43 -0.15
N TRP A 46 13.09 13.16 0.68
CA TRP A 46 13.31 12.70 2.04
C TRP A 46 13.92 11.29 2.09
N ARG A 47 13.45 10.38 1.23
CA ARG A 47 14.02 9.04 1.03
C ARG A 47 15.52 9.12 0.78
N ASP A 48 15.95 9.98 -0.14
CA ASP A 48 17.37 10.16 -0.47
C ASP A 48 18.16 10.72 0.72
N ARG A 49 17.58 11.68 1.44
CA ARG A 49 18.20 12.31 2.61
C ARG A 49 18.46 11.33 3.75
N ILE A 50 17.57 10.35 3.93
CA ILE A 50 17.67 9.35 5.01
C ILE A 50 18.32 8.03 4.56
N GLY A 51 18.84 7.97 3.33
CA GLY A 51 19.60 6.82 2.84
C GLY A 51 18.77 5.58 2.47
N ILE A 52 17.47 5.75 2.18
CA ILE A 52 16.66 4.66 1.63
C ILE A 52 17.01 4.46 0.15
N ARG A 53 16.87 3.23 -0.36
CA ARG A 53 17.20 2.86 -1.75
C ARG A 53 16.51 3.76 -2.78
N LYS A 54 17.29 4.28 -3.73
CA LYS A 54 16.90 5.37 -4.66
C LYS A 54 15.89 4.95 -5.72
N GLU A 55 15.67 3.67 -5.92
CA GLU A 55 14.66 3.15 -6.84
C GLU A 55 13.26 3.19 -6.23
N LEU A 56 13.13 3.18 -4.90
CA LEU A 56 11.83 3.13 -4.21
C LEU A 56 11.06 4.44 -4.31
N ARG A 57 9.82 4.41 -4.75
CA ARG A 57 8.95 5.58 -4.90
C ARG A 57 7.69 5.43 -4.04
N LEU A 58 6.88 6.49 -3.99
CA LEU A 58 5.57 6.44 -3.31
C LEU A 58 4.68 5.29 -3.83
N GLN A 59 4.73 4.96 -5.12
CA GLN A 59 3.87 3.91 -5.68
C GLN A 59 4.25 2.50 -5.18
N ASP A 60 5.51 2.27 -4.79
CA ASP A 60 5.94 1.02 -4.17
C ASP A 60 5.26 0.75 -2.82
N ALA A 61 4.74 1.78 -2.16
CA ALA A 61 3.93 1.60 -0.95
C ALA A 61 2.63 0.82 -1.24
N ARG A 62 2.02 1.02 -2.42
CA ARG A 62 0.85 0.22 -2.87
C ARG A 62 1.23 -1.20 -3.19
N GLY A 63 2.38 -1.42 -3.85
CA GLY A 63 2.93 -2.76 -4.09
C GLY A 63 3.14 -3.52 -2.79
N THR A 64 3.79 -2.87 -1.81
CA THR A 64 4.01 -3.43 -0.46
C THR A 64 2.69 -3.76 0.25
N ALA A 65 1.69 -2.88 0.17
CA ALA A 65 0.37 -3.14 0.76
C ALA A 65 -0.32 -4.34 0.10
N ALA A 66 -0.21 -4.48 -1.23
CA ALA A 66 -0.79 -5.61 -1.96
C ALA A 66 -0.12 -6.94 -1.57
N THR A 67 1.21 -6.96 -1.45
CA THR A 67 1.96 -8.12 -0.96
C THR A 67 1.54 -8.50 0.46
N ARG A 68 1.30 -7.52 1.35
CA ARG A 68 0.81 -7.79 2.70
C ARG A 68 -0.59 -8.41 2.71
N LEU A 69 -1.51 -7.91 1.88
CA LEU A 69 -2.85 -8.51 1.74
C LEU A 69 -2.78 -9.92 1.18
N PHE A 70 -1.93 -10.16 0.18
CA PHE A 70 -1.71 -11.50 -0.38
C PHE A 70 -1.18 -12.47 0.67
N ARG A 71 -0.17 -12.05 1.45
CA ARG A 71 0.37 -12.84 2.57
C ARG A 71 -0.66 -13.10 3.67
N ALA A 72 -1.60 -12.18 3.87
CA ALA A 72 -2.73 -12.36 4.78
C ALA A 72 -3.84 -13.28 4.21
N GLY A 73 -3.65 -13.85 3.01
CA GLY A 73 -4.57 -14.79 2.38
C GLY A 73 -5.67 -14.15 1.55
N CYS A 74 -5.62 -12.84 1.28
CA CYS A 74 -6.57 -12.21 0.37
C CYS A 74 -6.39 -12.75 -1.06
N SER A 75 -7.50 -13.06 -1.72
CA SER A 75 -7.50 -13.45 -3.13
C SER A 75 -7.10 -12.28 -4.05
N LEU A 76 -6.63 -12.59 -5.26
CA LEU A 76 -6.28 -11.58 -6.27
C LEU A 76 -7.45 -10.65 -6.60
N ASN A 77 -8.69 -11.15 -6.59
CA ASN A 77 -9.88 -10.34 -6.81
C ASN A 77 -10.11 -9.34 -5.66
N GLN A 78 -10.01 -9.79 -4.41
CA GLN A 78 -10.12 -8.90 -3.24
C GLN A 78 -9.05 -7.80 -3.26
N ILE A 79 -7.82 -8.15 -3.62
CA ILE A 79 -6.71 -7.19 -3.75
C ILE A 79 -6.99 -6.21 -4.89
N ALA A 80 -7.44 -6.69 -6.05
CA ALA A 80 -7.75 -5.85 -7.21
C ALA A 80 -8.84 -4.82 -6.89
N VAL A 81 -9.94 -5.25 -6.27
CA VAL A 81 -11.03 -4.35 -5.83
C VAL A 81 -10.53 -3.33 -4.80
N HIS A 82 -9.76 -3.79 -3.81
CA HIS A 82 -9.22 -2.92 -2.77
C HIS A 82 -8.25 -1.86 -3.34
N MET A 83 -7.40 -2.25 -4.28
CA MET A 83 -6.37 -1.38 -4.86
C MET A 83 -6.85 -0.54 -6.05
N GLY A 84 -8.05 -0.80 -6.56
CA GLY A 84 -8.56 -0.20 -7.79
C GLY A 84 -7.80 -0.66 -9.03
N TRP A 85 -7.37 -1.92 -9.06
CA TRP A 85 -6.63 -2.53 -10.15
C TRP A 85 -7.50 -3.49 -10.96
N SER A 86 -7.08 -3.80 -12.18
CA SER A 86 -7.54 -5.02 -12.84
C SER A 86 -6.95 -6.25 -12.14
N ILE A 87 -7.59 -7.40 -12.28
CA ILE A 87 -7.06 -8.67 -11.77
C ILE A 87 -5.71 -8.99 -12.42
N SER A 88 -5.56 -8.74 -13.73
CA SER A 88 -4.31 -8.94 -14.46
C SER A 88 -3.16 -8.12 -13.87
N TYR A 89 -3.40 -6.84 -13.57
CA TYR A 89 -2.39 -5.97 -12.98
C TYR A 89 -2.06 -6.36 -11.54
N ALA A 90 -3.07 -6.76 -10.75
CA ALA A 90 -2.83 -7.29 -9.42
C ALA A 90 -1.92 -8.54 -9.45
N SER A 91 -2.15 -9.45 -10.40
CA SER A 91 -1.30 -10.64 -10.59
C SER A 91 0.14 -10.26 -10.94
N GLU A 92 0.34 -9.31 -11.87
CA GLU A 92 1.66 -8.85 -12.28
C GLU A 92 2.44 -8.21 -11.11
N VAL A 93 1.77 -7.38 -10.31
CA VAL A 93 2.38 -6.75 -9.12
C VAL A 93 2.75 -7.81 -8.09
N ILE A 94 1.85 -8.74 -7.77
CA ILE A 94 2.15 -9.80 -6.80
C ILE A 94 3.31 -10.67 -7.27
N GLY A 95 3.36 -11.05 -8.55
CA GLY A 95 4.48 -11.80 -9.13
C GLY A 95 5.83 -11.11 -8.88
N ARG A 96 5.92 -9.82 -9.22
CA ARG A 96 7.15 -9.02 -9.02
C ARG A 96 7.66 -8.98 -7.58
N TYR A 97 6.78 -9.01 -6.57
CA TYR A 97 7.19 -8.88 -5.15
C TYR A 97 7.24 -10.21 -4.38
N VAL A 98 6.57 -11.26 -4.86
CA VAL A 98 6.64 -12.62 -4.30
C VAL A 98 7.92 -13.32 -4.73
N GLU A 99 8.31 -13.20 -6.01
CA GLU A 99 9.56 -13.78 -6.53
C GLU A 99 10.81 -13.28 -5.79
N ILE A 100 10.77 -12.06 -5.24
CA ILE A 100 11.89 -11.44 -4.51
C ILE A 100 12.06 -12.03 -3.09
N ASN A 101 11.04 -12.68 -2.52
CA ASN A 101 11.04 -13.13 -1.12
C ASN A 101 10.80 -14.65 -1.03
N GLY A 102 11.74 -15.47 -1.51
CA GLY A 102 11.66 -16.95 -1.65
C GLY A 102 11.38 -17.80 -0.40
N THR A 103 10.58 -17.32 0.54
CA THR A 103 10.17 -17.95 1.81
C THR A 103 8.79 -18.62 1.72
N ASP A 104 8.08 -18.51 0.59
CA ASP A 104 6.68 -18.96 0.48
C ASP A 104 6.51 -20.49 0.33
N ALA A 105 7.57 -21.24 0.00
CA ALA A 105 7.51 -22.70 -0.13
C ALA A 105 7.17 -23.39 1.21
N ASP A 106 7.69 -22.90 2.32
CA ASP A 106 7.44 -23.47 3.65
C ASP A 106 5.99 -23.26 4.11
N GLY A 107 5.37 -22.15 3.70
CA GLY A 107 3.96 -21.87 3.98
C GLY A 107 2.99 -22.79 3.23
N ILE A 108 3.42 -23.40 2.12
CA ILE A 108 2.59 -24.36 1.36
C ILE A 108 2.40 -25.65 2.16
N LEU A 109 3.44 -26.15 2.83
CA LEU A 109 3.36 -27.35 3.64
C LEU A 109 2.37 -27.18 4.80
N GLU A 110 2.39 -26.03 5.48
CA GLU A 110 1.43 -25.73 6.55
C GLU A 110 0.00 -25.61 6.02
N LYS A 111 -0.21 -24.96 4.85
CA LYS A 111 -1.55 -24.89 4.23
C LYS A 111 -2.09 -26.25 3.82
N LEU A 112 -1.23 -27.16 3.35
CA LEU A 112 -1.60 -28.54 3.00
C LEU A 112 -1.99 -29.36 4.22
N LYS A 113 -1.27 -29.20 5.35
CA LYS A 113 -1.64 -29.85 6.62
C LYS A 113 -3.01 -29.40 7.13
N THR A 114 -3.35 -28.11 6.98
CA THR A 114 -4.66 -27.58 7.41
C THR A 114 -5.83 -28.04 6.53
N HIS A 115 -5.57 -28.52 5.31
CA HIS A 115 -6.60 -28.94 4.34
C HIS A 115 -6.55 -30.45 3.99
N GLN A 116 -5.76 -31.24 4.73
CA GLN A 116 -5.87 -32.70 4.65
C GLN A 116 -7.09 -33.16 5.48
N PRO A 117 -7.93 -34.07 4.94
CA PRO A 117 -9.10 -34.60 5.63
C PRO A 117 -8.73 -35.47 6.85
#